data_AF-A0A0B6ZLQ7-F1
#
_entry.id   AF-A0A0B6ZLQ7-F1
#
_cell.length_a   1.000
_cell.length_b   1.000
_cell.length_c   1.000
_cell.angle_alpha   90.00
_cell.angle_beta   90.00
_cell.angle_gamma   90.00
#
_symmetry.space_group_name_H-M   'P 1'
#
loop_
_entity.id
_entity.type
_entity.pdbx_description
1 polymer ?
#
loop_
_entity_poly.entity_id
_entity_poly.type
_entity_poly.pdbx_seq_one_letter_code
_entity_poly.pdbx_strand_id
1 'polypeptide(L)'
;PLAEHSSQIKTKAACNCGRTQSDKDDPFDHKSANFDFYQVLEENCCGRLEHITMPVFVPTTPDAKAATIPSTLFPQQPQVQQLPLQHQESMSRELDKPDTFLALSDLSFV
;
A
#
# COMPACT_ATOMS: atom_id res chain seq x y z
N PRO A 1 -0.04 -4.98 21.17
CA PRO A 1 1.15 -4.30 20.59
C PRO A 1 1.14 -2.83 21.02
N LEU A 2 2.23 -2.34 21.64
CA LEU A 2 2.26 -1.08 22.40
C LEU A 2 2.92 0.11 21.66
N ALA A 3 3.13 -0.01 20.35
CA ALA A 3 3.44 1.12 19.46
C ALA A 3 3.05 0.80 18.02
N GLU A 4 2.42 1.77 17.35
CA GLU A 4 2.25 1.81 15.89
C GLU A 4 3.65 1.89 15.25
N HIS A 5 4.12 0.81 14.64
CA HIS A 5 5.33 0.84 13.83
C HIS A 5 4.96 1.40 12.45
N SER A 6 5.00 2.72 12.31
CA SER A 6 4.98 3.37 11.00
C SER A 6 6.42 3.71 10.61
N SER A 7 6.87 3.27 9.44
CA SER A 7 8.21 3.60 8.95
C SER A 7 8.39 5.09 8.62
N GLN A 8 7.31 5.89 8.65
CA GLN A 8 7.25 7.29 8.20
C GLN A 8 7.64 7.48 6.73
N ILE A 9 7.74 6.38 5.97
CA ILE A 9 8.02 6.39 4.55
C ILE A 9 6.71 6.63 3.80
N LYS A 10 6.78 7.52 2.82
CA LYS A 10 5.72 7.69 1.82
C LYS A 10 6.09 6.91 0.57
N THR A 11 5.15 6.10 0.11
CA THR A 11 5.25 5.36 -1.14
C THR A 11 4.31 5.96 -2.17
N LYS A 12 4.59 5.78 -3.47
CA LYS A 12 3.65 6.15 -4.52
C LYS A 12 2.69 4.99 -4.76
N ALA A 13 1.40 5.26 -4.67
CA ALA A 13 0.35 4.28 -4.98
C ALA A 13 -0.64 4.87 -6.00
N ALA A 14 -1.22 4.00 -6.83
CA ALA A 14 -2.24 4.37 -7.80
C ALA A 14 -3.66 4.23 -7.21
N CYS A 15 -4.62 5.01 -7.70
CA CYS A 15 -6.04 4.86 -7.36
C CYS A 15 -6.63 3.54 -7.90
N ASN A 16 -7.88 3.22 -7.56
CA ASN A 16 -8.55 1.97 -7.95
C ASN A 16 -8.57 1.73 -9.47
N CYS A 17 -8.67 2.78 -10.29
CA CYS A 17 -8.66 2.65 -11.75
C CYS A 17 -7.26 2.81 -12.39
N GLY A 18 -6.22 3.03 -11.59
CA GLY A 18 -4.84 3.17 -12.05
C GLY A 18 -4.48 4.49 -12.76
N ARG A 19 -5.46 5.40 -12.99
CA ARG A 19 -5.24 6.63 -13.80
C ARG A 19 -4.48 7.74 -13.07
N THR A 20 -4.52 7.76 -11.74
CA THR A 20 -3.86 8.77 -10.91
C THR A 20 -3.01 8.10 -9.85
N GLN A 21 -1.88 8.72 -9.53
CA GLN A 21 -0.98 8.31 -8.46
C GLN A 21 -0.90 9.42 -7.40
N SER A 22 -0.78 9.03 -6.14
CA SER A 22 -0.60 9.93 -5.01
C SER A 22 0.38 9.33 -4.00
N ASP A 23 0.85 10.17 -3.09
CA ASP A 23 1.58 9.73 -1.91
C ASP A 23 0.66 8.94 -0.98
N LYS A 24 1.12 7.77 -0.58
CA LYS A 24 0.48 6.89 0.40
C LYS A 24 1.44 6.68 1.56
N ASP A 25 1.00 7.06 2.75
CA ASP A 25 1.71 6.79 3.99
C ASP A 25 1.77 5.27 4.25
N ASP A 26 2.85 4.83 4.89
CA ASP A 26 3.03 3.44 5.32
C ASP A 26 1.91 3.01 6.30
N PRO A 27 1.01 2.11 5.87
CA PRO A 27 -0.18 1.77 6.65
C PRO A 27 0.15 0.78 7.78
N PHE A 28 -0.32 1.07 8.99
CA PHE A 28 -0.16 0.15 10.12
C PHE A 28 -1.35 -0.81 10.29
N ASP A 29 -2.53 -0.39 9.86
CA ASP A 29 -3.78 -1.14 10.00
C ASP A 29 -4.37 -1.52 8.63
N HIS A 30 -5.22 -2.55 8.63
CA HIS A 30 -5.81 -3.05 7.38
C HIS A 30 -6.68 -2.01 6.66
N LYS A 31 -7.29 -1.07 7.38
CA LYS A 31 -8.18 -0.06 6.80
C LYS A 31 -7.38 1.04 6.11
N SER A 32 -6.30 1.55 6.72
CA SER A 32 -5.41 2.50 6.04
C SER A 32 -4.63 1.85 4.87
N ALA A 33 -4.37 0.55 4.95
CA ALA A 33 -3.74 -0.20 3.87
C ALA A 33 -4.64 -0.29 2.62
N ASN A 34 -5.92 -0.63 2.81
CA ASN A 34 -6.78 -1.08 1.73
C ASN A 34 -7.98 -0.17 1.42
N PHE A 35 -8.30 0.81 2.27
CA PHE A 35 -9.53 1.60 2.14
C PHE A 35 -9.29 3.11 2.13
N ASP A 36 -8.71 3.67 3.20
CA ASP A 36 -8.75 5.13 3.41
C ASP A 36 -8.05 5.92 2.31
N PHE A 37 -6.88 5.47 1.86
CA PHE A 37 -6.16 6.08 0.74
C PHE A 37 -7.01 6.13 -0.54
N TYR A 38 -7.67 5.01 -0.86
CA TYR A 38 -8.49 4.89 -2.06
C TYR A 38 -9.77 5.72 -1.95
N GLN A 39 -10.38 5.76 -0.76
CA GLN A 39 -11.57 6.56 -0.48
C GLN A 39 -11.31 8.07 -0.65
N VAL A 40 -10.14 8.56 -0.25
CA VAL A 40 -9.77 9.98 -0.44
C VAL A 40 -9.58 10.32 -1.93
N LEU A 41 -9.04 9.39 -2.72
CA LEU A 41 -8.87 9.59 -4.17
C LEU A 41 -10.16 9.39 -4.97
N GLU A 42 -11.19 8.82 -4.35
CA GLU A 42 -12.48 8.53 -4.99
C GLU A 42 -13.12 9.80 -5.55
N GLU A 43 -13.21 10.86 -4.75
CA GLU A 43 -13.85 12.12 -5.12
C GLU A 43 -13.24 12.74 -6.40
N ASN A 44 -11.91 12.66 -6.52
CA ASN A 44 -11.18 13.31 -7.60
C ASN A 44 -10.96 12.41 -8.83
N CYS A 45 -11.22 11.10 -8.74
CA CYS A 45 -10.93 10.17 -9.83
C CYS A 45 -11.98 9.08 -10.01
N CYS A 46 -12.01 8.10 -9.12
CA CYS A 46 -12.74 6.85 -9.35
C CYS A 46 -14.26 7.01 -9.20
N GLY A 47 -14.73 8.03 -8.49
CA GLY A 47 -16.16 8.29 -8.25
C GLY A 47 -16.94 8.73 -9.49
N ARG A 48 -16.24 9.03 -10.59
CA ARG A 48 -16.82 9.34 -11.90
C ARG A 48 -16.90 8.14 -12.83
N LEU A 49 -16.42 6.98 -12.38
CA LEU A 49 -16.38 5.73 -13.16
C LEU A 49 -17.44 4.76 -12.64
N GLU A 50 -17.72 3.74 -13.43
CA GLU A 50 -18.61 2.66 -13.00
C GLU A 50 -17.96 1.84 -11.87
N HIS A 51 -18.75 1.54 -10.83
CA HIS A 51 -18.33 0.69 -9.71
C HIS A 51 -18.80 -0.74 -9.92
N ILE A 52 -17.84 -1.66 -10.02
CA ILE A 52 -18.11 -3.09 -10.10
C ILE A 52 -18.18 -3.64 -8.67
N THR A 53 -19.37 -4.10 -8.27
CA THR A 53 -19.56 -4.74 -6.96
C THR A 53 -18.97 -6.14 -6.97
N MET A 54 -17.92 -6.37 -6.18
CA MET A 54 -17.35 -7.69 -6.01
C MET A 54 -18.18 -8.51 -5.02
N PRO A 55 -18.36 -9.83 -5.24
CA PRO A 55 -19.07 -10.68 -4.31
C PRO A 55 -18.33 -10.70 -2.96
N VAL A 56 -19.04 -10.33 -1.89
CA VAL A 56 -18.55 -10.46 -0.52
C VAL A 56 -18.92 -11.83 0.01
N PHE A 57 -18.05 -12.41 0.82
CA PHE A 57 -18.36 -13.65 1.53
C PHE A 57 -19.64 -13.46 2.38
N VAL A 58 -20.67 -14.26 2.08
CA VAL A 58 -21.88 -14.34 2.89
C VAL A 58 -21.87 -15.70 3.58
N PRO A 59 -21.84 -15.76 4.92
CA PRO A 59 -21.88 -17.01 5.62
C PRO A 59 -23.25 -17.67 5.42
N THR A 60 -23.25 -18.96 5.11
CA THR A 60 -24.47 -19.78 4.96
C THR A 60 -25.02 -20.24 6.31
N THR A 61 -24.26 -20.07 7.38
CA THR A 61 -24.64 -20.43 8.76
C THR A 61 -24.46 -19.23 9.69
N PRO A 62 -25.29 -19.12 10.75
CA PRO A 62 -25.18 -18.04 11.72
C PRO A 62 -23.85 -18.07 12.51
N ASP A 63 -23.23 -19.25 12.64
CA ASP A 63 -22.02 -19.47 13.43
C ASP A 63 -20.72 -19.51 12.62
N ALA A 64 -20.69 -18.87 11.44
CA ALA A 64 -19.46 -18.76 10.67
C ALA A 64 -18.36 -18.06 11.47
N LYS A 65 -17.29 -18.78 11.75
CA LYS A 65 -16.10 -18.30 12.46
C LYS A 65 -14.86 -18.64 11.65
N ALA A 66 -13.82 -17.81 11.79
CA ALA A 66 -12.53 -18.12 11.21
C ALA A 66 -12.05 -19.49 11.72
N ALA A 67 -11.49 -20.30 10.82
CA ALA A 67 -10.93 -21.58 11.21
C ALA A 67 -9.74 -21.38 12.16
N THR A 68 -9.71 -22.14 13.25
CA THR A 68 -8.54 -22.18 14.13
C THR A 68 -7.45 -23.00 13.45
N ILE A 69 -6.38 -22.36 13.02
CA ILE A 69 -5.22 -23.05 12.45
C ILE A 69 -4.31 -23.47 13.60
N PRO A 70 -3.97 -24.76 13.76
CA PRO A 70 -2.99 -25.21 14.75
C PRO A 70 -1.68 -24.47 14.57
N SER A 71 -1.13 -23.92 15.66
CA SER A 71 0.14 -23.17 15.63
C SER A 71 1.31 -23.97 15.07
N THR A 72 1.19 -25.31 15.04
CA THR A 72 2.19 -26.24 14.49
C THR A 72 2.29 -26.22 12.96
N LEU A 73 1.31 -25.67 12.25
CA LEU A 73 1.32 -25.55 10.78
C LEU A 73 2.03 -24.29 10.29
N PHE A 74 2.33 -23.35 11.19
CA PHE A 74 3.16 -22.20 10.84
C PHE A 74 4.61 -22.60 11.01
N PRO A 75 5.46 -22.54 9.95
CA PRO A 75 6.89 -22.60 10.17
C PRO A 75 7.25 -21.49 11.16
N GLN A 76 7.86 -21.87 12.28
CA GLN A 76 8.33 -20.94 13.30
C GLN A 76 9.07 -19.81 12.57
N GLN A 77 8.57 -18.58 12.65
CA GLN A 77 9.29 -17.46 12.08
C GLN A 77 10.69 -17.48 12.69
N PRO A 78 11.77 -17.46 11.88
CA PRO A 78 13.10 -17.32 12.44
C PRO A 78 13.09 -16.06 13.31
N GLN A 79 13.55 -16.20 14.56
CA GLN A 79 13.72 -15.10 15.48
C GLN A 79 14.59 -14.05 14.78
N VAL A 80 13.97 -13.00 14.24
CA VAL A 80 14.71 -11.92 13.60
C VAL A 80 15.48 -11.22 14.70
N GLN A 81 16.76 -11.53 14.80
CA GLN A 81 17.67 -10.83 15.70
C GLN A 81 17.66 -9.37 15.25
N GLN A 82 17.18 -8.47 16.12
CA GLN A 82 17.16 -7.03 15.86
C GLN A 82 18.58 -6.59 15.53
N LEU A 83 18.86 -6.34 14.26
CA LEU A 83 20.06 -5.60 13.88
C LEU A 83 19.90 -4.18 14.41
N PRO A 84 20.93 -3.59 15.02
CA PRO A 84 20.87 -2.20 15.46
C PRO A 84 20.64 -1.30 14.23
N LEU A 85 19.58 -0.48 14.30
CA LEU A 85 19.35 0.62 13.36
C LEU A 85 20.54 1.59 13.45
N GLN A 86 21.47 1.50 12.50
CA GLN A 86 22.47 2.53 12.33
C GLN A 86 21.78 3.77 11.75
N HIS A 87 21.66 4.80 12.57
CA HIS A 87 21.30 6.15 12.15
C HIS A 87 22.31 6.59 11.08
N GLN A 88 21.87 6.68 9.83
CA GLN A 88 22.63 7.36 8.79
C GLN A 88 22.02 8.73 8.61
N GLU A 89 22.65 9.73 9.22
CA GLU A 89 22.35 11.14 9.02
C GLU A 89 22.56 11.49 7.53
N SER A 90 21.48 11.90 6.87
CA SER A 90 21.50 12.34 5.48
C SER A 90 22.09 13.76 5.41
N MET A 91 23.35 13.86 4.97
CA MET A 91 23.94 15.13 4.57
C MET A 91 23.31 15.60 3.27
N SER A 92 22.57 16.70 3.36
CA SER A 92 21.99 17.45 2.25
C SER A 92 23.08 17.90 1.27
N ARG A 93 22.90 17.64 -0.02
CA ARG A 93 23.56 18.41 -1.09
C ARG A 93 22.51 18.77 -2.14
N GLU A 94 22.23 20.07 -2.21
CA GLU A 94 21.41 20.68 -3.25
C GLU A 94 22.14 20.68 -4.61
N LEU A 95 21.32 20.43 -5.63
CA LEU A 95 21.30 21.03 -6.97
C LEU A 95 22.47 20.80 -7.94
N ASP A 96 22.22 20.00 -8.99
CA ASP A 96 22.07 20.54 -10.35
C ASP A 96 21.28 19.55 -11.24
N LYS A 97 20.41 20.07 -12.10
CA LYS A 97 19.49 19.33 -12.96
C LYS A 97 19.84 19.62 -14.41
N PRO A 98 19.99 18.60 -15.26
CA PRO A 98 19.55 18.78 -16.64
C PRO A 98 18.52 17.72 -17.07
N ASP A 99 17.62 18.20 -17.90
CA ASP A 99 16.36 17.59 -18.32
C ASP A 99 16.51 16.23 -19.01
N THR A 100 15.81 15.22 -18.49
CA THR A 100 15.39 14.04 -19.24
C THR A 100 13.86 13.92 -19.18
N PHE A 101 13.20 15.00 -19.59
CA PHE A 101 11.82 14.94 -20.07
C PHE A 101 11.92 14.73 -21.59
N LEU A 102 11.18 13.75 -22.14
CA LEU A 102 11.12 13.29 -23.55
C LEU A 102 11.94 12.04 -23.91
N ALA A 103 11.51 10.87 -23.42
CA ALA A 103 11.80 9.61 -24.12
C ALA A 103 10.80 8.50 -23.82
N LEU A 104 9.48 8.74 -23.78
CA LEU A 104 8.46 7.68 -23.91
C LEU A 104 7.16 8.20 -24.57
N SER A 105 7.30 9.09 -25.55
CA SER A 105 6.19 9.52 -26.41
C SER A 105 6.12 8.77 -27.76
N ASP A 106 6.93 7.72 -27.97
CA ASP A 106 6.96 6.96 -29.23
C ASP A 106 6.74 5.46 -29.04
N LEU A 107 5.59 5.08 -28.46
CA LEU A 107 4.96 3.80 -28.76
C LEU A 107 3.48 4.01 -29.04
N SER A 108 3.21 4.77 -30.09
CA SER A 108 1.95 4.68 -30.83
C SER A 108 1.98 3.46 -31.73
N PHE A 109 1.01 2.56 -31.53
CA PHE A 109 0.33 1.69 -32.50
C PHE A 109 1.08 1.31 -33.79
N VAL A 110 1.45 0.02 -33.88
CA VAL A 110 0.95 -0.91 -34.92
C VAL A 110 0.68 -2.27 -34.27
#